data_AF-A0A4Q2Z5C0-F1
#
_entry.id   AF-A0A4Q2Z5C0-F1
#
_cell.length_a   1.000
_cell.length_b   1.000
_cell.length_c   1.000
_cell.angle_alpha   90.00
_cell.angle_beta   90.00
_cell.angle_gamma   90.00
#
_symmetry.space_group_name_H-M   'P 1'
#
loop_
_entity.id
_entity.type
_entity.pdbx_description
1 polymer ?
#
loop_
_entity_poly.entity_id
_entity_poly.type
_entity_poly.pdbx_seq_one_letter_code
_entity_poly.pdbx_strand_id
1 'polypeptide(L)'
;MTFRKSRFLLLLLFPLVSAQAATLPPGFEETRVATGLNPVTMTFAPDGRLFLCEKHGLLRVVSGGKLLEKPVLDLTGTVDSWNERGLLTVCLDPEFSRNGWIYVYYTHNRDRKDDKHESSNNRVSRFTMKGDVADPSSER
;
A
#
# COMPACT_ATOMS: atom_id res chain seq x y z
N MET A 1 -51.18 -26.46 -28.31
CA MET A 1 -50.30 -25.42 -28.89
C MET A 1 -49.17 -25.14 -27.91
N THR A 2 -47.96 -25.59 -28.20
CA THR A 2 -46.80 -25.53 -27.28
C THR A 2 -45.73 -24.65 -27.91
N PHE A 3 -45.47 -23.47 -27.34
CA PHE A 3 -44.45 -22.53 -27.86
C PHE A 3 -43.09 -22.79 -27.18
N ARG A 4 -42.09 -23.21 -27.97
CA ARG A 4 -40.70 -23.37 -27.55
C ARG A 4 -39.95 -22.06 -27.79
N LYS A 5 -39.59 -21.34 -26.72
CA LYS A 5 -38.77 -20.12 -26.83
C LYS A 5 -37.31 -20.49 -27.09
N SER A 6 -36.82 -20.20 -28.29
CA SER A 6 -35.39 -20.28 -28.63
C SER A 6 -34.67 -19.05 -28.08
N ARG A 7 -33.61 -19.24 -27.30
CA ARG A 7 -32.71 -18.18 -26.84
C ARG A 7 -31.49 -18.15 -27.75
N PHE A 8 -31.35 -17.10 -28.55
CA PHE A 8 -30.12 -16.80 -29.28
C PHE A 8 -29.11 -16.12 -28.33
N LEU A 9 -27.90 -16.67 -28.23
CA LEU A 9 -26.78 -16.07 -27.50
C LEU A 9 -25.93 -15.27 -28.49
N LEU A 10 -25.83 -13.95 -28.27
CA LEU A 10 -25.00 -13.05 -29.07
C LEU A 10 -23.61 -12.97 -28.43
N LEU A 11 -22.57 -13.46 -29.12
CA LEU A 11 -21.17 -13.33 -28.71
C LEU A 11 -20.62 -11.98 -29.22
N LEU A 12 -20.35 -11.06 -28.31
CA LEU A 12 -19.62 -9.81 -28.60
C LEU A 12 -18.12 -10.12 -28.65
N LEU A 13 -17.51 -9.98 -29.83
CA LEU A 13 -16.06 -10.02 -30.01
C LEU A 13 -15.47 -8.68 -29.56
N PHE A 14 -14.80 -8.65 -28.41
CA PHE A 14 -13.97 -7.52 -28.01
C PHE A 14 -12.59 -7.64 -28.67
N PRO A 15 -12.10 -6.60 -29.37
CA PRO A 15 -10.74 -6.61 -29.88
C PRO A 15 -9.76 -6.61 -28.72
N LEU A 16 -8.83 -7.58 -28.73
CA LEU A 16 -7.67 -7.58 -27.85
C LEU A 16 -6.75 -6.43 -28.27
N VAL A 17 -6.81 -5.32 -27.54
CA VAL A 17 -5.78 -4.29 -27.63
C VAL A 17 -4.55 -4.84 -26.92
N SER A 18 -3.51 -5.21 -27.68
CA SER A 18 -2.21 -5.54 -27.11
C SER A 18 -1.58 -4.27 -26.54
N ALA A 19 -1.40 -4.20 -25.22
CA ALA A 19 -0.62 -3.15 -24.60
C ALA A 19 0.85 -3.32 -24.99
N GLN A 20 1.42 -2.35 -25.67
CA GLN A 20 2.84 -2.33 -26.00
C GLN A 20 3.62 -1.85 -24.78
N ALA A 21 4.55 -2.67 -24.29
CA ALA A 21 5.44 -2.28 -23.20
C ALA A 21 6.26 -1.05 -23.62
N ALA A 22 6.46 -0.12 -22.69
CA ALA A 22 7.29 1.05 -22.95
C ALA A 22 8.73 0.62 -23.27
N THR A 23 9.36 1.23 -24.27
CA THR A 23 10.78 1.01 -24.53
C THR A 23 11.60 1.82 -23.52
N LEU A 24 12.32 1.11 -22.65
CA LEU A 24 13.22 1.72 -21.68
C LEU A 24 14.47 2.29 -22.38
N PRO A 25 15.09 3.36 -21.84
CA PRO A 25 16.38 3.83 -22.32
C PRO A 25 17.45 2.72 -22.25
N PRO A 26 18.50 2.77 -23.11
CA PRO A 26 19.60 1.81 -23.03
C PRO A 26 20.21 1.74 -21.62
N GLY A 27 20.43 0.52 -21.12
CA GLY A 27 20.99 0.26 -19.78
C GLY A 27 19.95 0.23 -18.64
N PHE A 28 18.66 0.39 -18.94
CA PHE A 28 17.57 0.24 -17.96
C PHE A 28 16.80 -1.06 -18.17
N GLU A 29 16.39 -1.66 -17.06
CA GLU A 29 15.54 -2.84 -17.01
C GLU A 29 14.42 -2.63 -16.00
N GLU A 30 13.22 -3.15 -16.30
CA GLU A 30 12.07 -3.10 -15.41
C GLU A 30 11.75 -4.50 -14.92
N THR A 31 11.67 -4.65 -13.59
CA THR A 31 11.23 -5.90 -12.96
C THR A 31 10.05 -5.62 -12.05
N ARG A 32 8.96 -6.35 -12.27
CA ARG A 32 7.78 -6.25 -11.41
C ARG A 32 8.01 -6.99 -10.09
N VAL A 33 8.06 -6.23 -8.99
CA VAL A 33 8.29 -6.76 -7.63
C VAL A 33 7.01 -7.14 -6.87
N ALA A 34 5.88 -6.50 -7.19
CA ALA A 34 4.59 -6.74 -6.56
C ALA A 34 3.43 -6.24 -7.43
N THR A 35 2.20 -6.64 -7.09
CA THR A 35 0.95 -6.24 -7.75
C THR A 35 -0.17 -6.06 -6.74
N GLY A 36 -1.26 -5.40 -7.14
CA GLY A 36 -2.45 -5.26 -6.28
C GLY A 36 -2.23 -4.35 -5.08
N LEU A 37 -1.35 -3.35 -5.24
CA LEU A 37 -0.99 -2.38 -4.22
C LEU A 37 -1.65 -1.02 -4.52
N ASN A 38 -1.80 -0.18 -3.49
CA ASN A 38 -2.14 1.24 -3.62
C ASN A 38 -1.01 2.14 -3.05
N PRO A 39 0.20 2.13 -3.65
CA PRO A 39 1.40 2.72 -3.04
C PRO A 39 1.43 4.26 -3.13
N VAL A 40 1.99 4.90 -2.11
CA VAL A 40 2.24 6.35 -2.05
C VAL A 40 3.74 6.66 -1.97
N THR A 41 4.47 5.88 -1.17
CA THR A 41 5.92 6.01 -1.06
C THR A 41 6.58 4.66 -0.87
N MET A 42 7.90 4.62 -1.04
CA MET A 42 8.72 3.46 -0.73
C MET A 42 10.11 3.88 -0.24
N THR A 43 10.73 3.05 0.61
CA THR A 43 12.09 3.25 1.09
C THR A 43 12.80 1.92 1.31
N PHE A 44 14.10 1.88 1.06
CA PHE A 44 14.93 0.71 1.31
C PHE A 44 15.50 0.74 2.72
N ALA A 45 15.44 -0.41 3.40
CA ALA A 45 16.18 -0.63 4.63
C ALA A 45 17.62 -1.08 4.34
N PRO A 46 18.55 -0.88 5.29
CA PRO A 46 19.94 -1.33 5.15
C PRO A 46 20.10 -2.84 4.93
N ASP A 47 19.11 -3.64 5.34
CA ASP A 47 19.08 -5.09 5.17
C ASP A 47 18.52 -5.55 3.81
N GLY A 48 18.19 -4.60 2.92
CA GLY A 48 17.70 -4.87 1.56
C GLY A 48 16.18 -5.03 1.46
N ARG A 49 15.42 -4.96 2.56
CA ARG A 49 13.96 -4.92 2.50
C ARG A 49 13.47 -3.60 1.91
N LEU A 50 12.42 -3.66 1.08
CA LEU A 50 11.74 -2.49 0.54
C LEU A 50 10.42 -2.29 1.28
N PHE A 51 10.32 -1.19 2.03
CA PHE A 51 9.11 -0.78 2.73
C PHE A 51 8.27 0.10 1.81
N LEU A 52 6.95 -0.09 1.81
CA LEU A 52 6.04 0.68 0.96
C LEU A 52 4.78 1.06 1.72
N CYS A 53 4.42 2.33 1.67
CA CYS A 53 3.19 2.85 2.26
C CYS A 53 2.06 2.72 1.25
N GLU A 54 0.97 2.07 1.65
CA GLU A 54 -0.29 2.12 0.92
C GLU A 54 -1.20 3.20 1.51
N LYS A 55 -1.80 4.02 0.63
CA LYS A 55 -2.55 5.22 1.02
C LYS A 55 -3.59 5.00 2.11
N HIS A 56 -4.25 3.84 2.07
CA HIS A 56 -5.34 3.47 2.97
C HIS A 56 -4.88 3.06 4.38
N GLY A 57 -3.58 3.08 4.67
CA GLY A 57 -3.06 2.90 6.03
C GLY A 57 -2.25 1.63 6.28
N LEU A 58 -1.84 0.92 5.23
CA LEU A 58 -0.98 -0.25 5.39
C LEU A 58 0.47 0.10 5.06
N LEU A 59 1.40 -0.21 5.96
CA LEU A 59 2.81 -0.32 5.63
C LEU A 59 3.08 -1.77 5.24
N ARG A 60 3.60 -2.01 4.04
CA ARG A 60 3.99 -3.34 3.56
C ARG A 60 5.50 -3.43 3.39
N VAL A 61 5.98 -4.65 3.20
CA VAL A 61 7.39 -4.92 2.96
C VAL A 61 7.56 -5.98 1.88
N VAL A 62 8.50 -5.73 0.98
CA VAL A 62 9.05 -6.71 0.05
C VAL A 62 10.39 -7.18 0.59
N SER A 63 10.56 -8.49 0.70
CA SER A 63 11.78 -9.13 1.18
C SER A 63 12.13 -10.30 0.25
N GLY A 64 13.40 -10.43 -0.14
CA GLY A 64 13.84 -11.46 -1.08
C GLY A 64 13.07 -11.43 -2.42
N GLY A 65 12.69 -10.24 -2.89
CA GLY A 65 11.94 -10.05 -4.14
C GLY A 65 10.45 -10.44 -4.07
N LYS A 66 9.90 -10.67 -2.88
CA LYS A 66 8.47 -11.01 -2.69
C LYS A 66 7.80 -10.09 -1.69
N LEU A 67 6.59 -9.64 -2.03
CA LEU A 67 5.70 -8.96 -1.08
C LEU A 67 5.29 -9.94 0.02
N LEU A 68 5.50 -9.56 1.28
CA LEU A 68 5.04 -10.37 2.41
C LEU A 68 3.51 -10.27 2.56
N GLU A 69 2.90 -11.39 2.93
CA GLU A 69 1.44 -11.49 3.10
C GLU A 69 0.95 -10.57 4.21
N LYS A 70 1.61 -10.63 5.38
CA LYS A 70 1.29 -9.80 6.53
C LYS A 70 1.85 -8.37 6.34
N PRO A 71 1.06 -7.31 6.54
CA PRO A 71 1.59 -5.95 6.56
C PRO A 71 2.55 -5.76 7.75
N VAL A 72 3.50 -4.84 7.59
CA VAL A 72 4.36 -4.38 8.68
C VAL A 72 3.52 -3.68 9.73
N LEU A 73 2.67 -2.73 9.32
CA LEU A 73 1.82 -1.93 10.20
C LEU A 73 0.46 -1.75 9.56
N ASP A 74 -0.60 -1.87 10.36
CA ASP A 74 -1.98 -1.64 9.93
C ASP A 74 -2.58 -0.47 10.74
N LEU A 75 -2.82 0.65 10.06
CA LEU A 75 -3.47 1.85 10.57
C LEU A 75 -4.79 2.14 9.84
N THR A 76 -5.36 1.17 9.12
CA THR A 76 -6.64 1.33 8.39
C THR A 76 -7.82 1.71 9.32
N GLY A 77 -7.66 1.44 10.62
CA GLY A 77 -8.56 1.85 11.68
C GLY A 77 -8.61 3.37 11.92
N THR A 78 -7.51 4.07 11.65
CA THR A 78 -7.25 5.43 12.16
C THR A 78 -6.78 6.41 11.08
N VAL A 79 -6.51 5.94 9.88
CA VAL A 79 -6.09 6.76 8.74
C VAL A 79 -7.31 7.31 8.01
N ASP A 80 -7.26 8.60 7.70
CA ASP A 80 -8.13 9.23 6.71
C ASP A 80 -7.43 9.20 5.35
N SER A 81 -8.03 8.53 4.36
CA SER A 81 -7.44 8.36 3.02
C SER A 81 -8.12 9.19 1.92
N TRP A 82 -8.87 10.24 2.30
CA TRP A 82 -9.58 11.09 1.34
C TRP A 82 -8.66 12.09 0.62
N ASN A 83 -8.79 12.18 -0.71
CA ASN A 83 -7.97 13.04 -1.56
C ASN A 83 -6.45 12.83 -1.33
N GLU A 84 -5.65 13.85 -1.02
CA GLU A 84 -4.20 13.69 -0.77
C GLU A 84 -3.85 13.14 0.63
N ARG A 85 -4.86 12.74 1.42
CA ARG A 85 -4.67 12.19 2.77
C ARG A 85 -4.37 10.69 2.71
N GLY A 86 -3.73 10.17 3.75
CA GLY A 86 -3.46 8.75 3.89
C GLY A 86 -2.25 8.46 4.77
N LEU A 87 -1.70 7.26 4.64
CA LEU A 87 -0.33 6.96 5.07
C LEU A 87 0.62 7.39 3.96
N LEU A 88 1.40 8.45 4.23
CA LEU A 88 2.11 9.20 3.18
C LEU A 88 3.59 8.91 3.14
N THR A 89 4.22 8.72 4.31
CA THR A 89 5.64 8.36 4.34
C THR A 89 6.02 7.41 5.46
N VAL A 90 7.17 6.75 5.28
CA VAL A 90 7.87 5.99 6.31
C VAL A 90 9.36 6.34 6.25
N CYS A 91 9.96 6.48 7.42
CA CYS A 91 11.39 6.62 7.61
C CYS A 91 11.85 5.59 8.63
N LEU A 92 13.00 4.97 8.38
CA LEU A 92 13.63 4.05 9.32
C LEU A 92 14.60 4.86 10.17
N ASP A 93 14.65 4.57 11.46
CA ASP A 93 15.62 5.19 12.35
C ASP A 93 17.06 4.90 11.87
N PRO A 94 18.02 5.82 12.01
CA PRO A 94 19.42 5.55 11.66
C PRO A 94 19.99 4.32 12.38
N GLU A 95 19.48 3.99 13.57
CA GLU A 95 19.83 2.80 14.32
C GLU A 95 18.79 1.66 14.19
N PHE A 96 17.98 1.65 13.12
CA PHE A 96 16.88 0.70 12.92
C PHE A 96 17.28 -0.76 13.13
N SER A 97 18.46 -1.17 12.68
CA SER A 97 18.96 -2.55 12.86
C SER A 97 19.14 -2.94 14.34
N ARG A 98 19.24 -1.95 15.24
CA ARG A 98 19.35 -2.14 16.70
C ARG A 98 18.02 -1.93 17.42
N ASN A 99 17.28 -0.86 17.09
CA ASN A 99 16.11 -0.43 17.86
C ASN A 99 14.76 -0.82 17.23
N GLY A 100 14.73 -1.18 15.93
CA GLY A 100 13.52 -1.50 15.19
C GLY A 100 12.56 -0.32 15.04
N TRP A 101 13.00 0.93 15.20
CA TRP A 101 12.12 2.09 15.15
C TRP A 101 11.84 2.53 13.72
N ILE A 102 10.55 2.73 13.45
CA ILE A 102 10.07 3.36 12.22
C ILE A 102 9.26 4.59 12.59
N TYR A 103 9.30 5.59 11.72
CA TYR A 103 8.51 6.80 11.83
C TYR A 103 7.62 6.91 10.61
N VAL A 104 6.33 7.16 10.81
CA VAL A 104 5.38 7.36 9.72
C VAL A 104 4.76 8.74 9.78
N TYR A 105 4.45 9.29 8.61
CA TYR A 105 3.64 10.50 8.48
C TYR A 105 2.31 10.11 7.84
N TYR A 106 1.21 10.44 8.51
CA TYR A 106 -0.12 10.08 8.05
C TYR A 106 -1.18 11.11 8.48
N THR A 107 -2.30 11.11 7.76
CA THR A 107 -3.48 11.86 8.17
C THR A 107 -4.32 11.00 9.10
N HIS A 108 -4.38 11.38 10.37
CA HIS A 108 -5.11 10.68 11.41
C HIS A 108 -6.55 11.18 11.48
N ASN A 109 -7.51 10.27 11.39
CA ASN A 109 -8.89 10.54 11.73
C ASN A 109 -9.09 10.42 13.25
N ARG A 110 -9.35 11.55 13.93
CA ARG A 110 -9.58 11.58 15.39
C ARG A 110 -10.98 11.09 15.78
N ASP A 111 -11.93 11.09 14.85
CA ASP A 111 -13.26 10.52 15.03
C ASP A 111 -13.67 9.68 13.82
N ARG A 112 -13.57 8.35 13.95
CA ARG A 112 -13.90 7.40 12.87
C ARG A 112 -15.34 7.55 12.33
N LYS A 113 -16.25 8.19 13.07
CA LYS A 113 -17.62 8.44 12.63
C LYS A 113 -17.77 9.69 11.76
N ASP A 114 -16.76 10.54 11.71
CA ASP A 114 -16.75 11.73 10.87
C ASP A 114 -16.52 11.35 9.40
N ASP A 115 -17.61 11.39 8.64
CA ASP A 115 -17.65 11.15 7.19
C ASP A 115 -17.35 12.41 6.37
N LYS A 116 -17.22 13.58 7.01
CA LYS A 116 -16.91 14.85 6.36
C LYS A 116 -15.41 15.16 6.34
N HIS A 117 -14.60 14.33 6.99
CA HIS A 117 -13.15 14.48 7.05
C HIS A 117 -12.71 15.80 7.72
N GLU A 118 -13.49 16.31 8.67
CA GLU A 118 -13.28 17.59 9.39
C GLU A 118 -12.45 17.41 10.68
N SER A 119 -12.49 16.20 11.26
CA SER A 119 -11.81 15.83 12.49
C SER A 119 -10.38 15.32 12.27
N SER A 120 -9.86 15.37 11.04
CA SER A 120 -8.54 14.86 10.71
C SER A 120 -7.41 15.84 11.02
N ASN A 121 -6.23 15.32 11.39
CA ASN A 121 -4.99 16.08 11.46
C ASN A 121 -3.82 15.26 10.95
N ASN A 122 -2.78 15.94 10.49
CA ASN A 122 -1.54 15.25 10.13
C ASN A 122 -0.75 14.90 11.39
N ARG A 123 -0.14 13.73 11.39
CA ARG A 123 0.60 13.17 12.52
C ARG A 123 1.88 12.51 12.05
N VAL A 124 2.96 12.76 12.78
CA VAL A 124 4.19 11.96 12.73
C VAL A 124 4.17 11.07 13.96
N SER A 125 4.41 9.78 13.80
CA SER A 125 4.44 8.86 14.94
C SER A 125 5.51 7.79 14.77
N ARG A 126 6.06 7.38 15.90
CA ARG A 126 7.04 6.30 15.96
C ARG A 126 6.36 5.01 16.34
N PHE A 127 6.71 3.92 15.67
CA PHE A 127 6.34 2.56 16.03
C PHE A 127 7.60 1.69 16.20
N THR A 128 7.46 0.61 16.96
CA THR A 128 8.54 -0.36 17.17
C THR A 128 8.24 -1.65 16.43
N MET A 129 9.20 -2.08 15.60
CA MET A 129 9.17 -3.34 14.87
C MET A 129 9.82 -4.48 15.66
N LYS A 130 9.27 -5.68 15.48
CA LYS A 130 9.88 -6.97 15.87
C LYS A 130 9.84 -7.87 14.64
N GLY A 131 11.01 -8.11 14.04
CA GLY A 131 11.12 -8.81 12.75
C GLY A 131 10.52 -7.99 11.61
N ASP A 132 9.47 -8.50 10.99
CA ASP A 132 8.76 -7.85 9.86
C ASP A 132 7.46 -7.14 10.28
N VAL A 133 7.14 -7.08 11.58
CA VAL A 133 5.87 -6.52 12.07
C VAL A 133 6.10 -5.44 13.11
N ALA A 134 5.43 -4.31 12.97
CA ALA A 134 5.31 -3.25 13.96
C ALA A 134 4.08 -3.47 14.84
N ASP A 135 4.18 -3.10 16.10
CA ASP A 135 3.05 -3.12 17.03
C ASP A 135 2.30 -1.77 16.98
N PRO A 136 1.04 -1.71 16.50
CA PRO A 136 0.27 -0.45 16.50
C PRO A 136 0.11 0.17 17.89
N SER A 137 0.13 -0.62 18.96
CA SER A 137 0.05 -0.11 20.34
C SER A 137 1.35 0.51 20.84
N SER A 138 2.45 0.35 20.10
CA SER A 138 3.74 0.98 20.42
C SER A 138 3.85 2.43 19.97
N GLU A 139 2.77 2.99 19.39
CA GLU A 139 2.72 4.36 18.90
C GLU A 139 3.19 5.36 19.97
N ARG A 140 4.11 6.25 19.57
CA ARG A 140 4.60 7.37 20.37
C ARG A 140 4.60 8.64 19.54
#